data_AF-A0A2G4RE51-F1
#
_entry.id   AF-A0A2G4RE51-F1
#
_cell.length_a   1.000
_cell.length_b   1.000
_cell.length_c   1.000
_cell.angle_alpha   90.00
_cell.angle_beta   90.00
_cell.angle_gamma   90.00
#
_symmetry.space_group_name_H-M   'P 1'
#
loop_
_entity.id
_entity.type
_entity.pdbx_description
1 polymer ?
#
loop_
_entity_poly.entity_id
_entity_poly.type
_entity_poly.pdbx_seq_one_letter_code
_entity_poly.pdbx_strand_id
1 'polypeptide(L)'
;MIVSQQFRLLNQEGHLASRAFLTGFQEMASIDYDRPGTVYSTLFQLSIALERLMKIVIILDHMAQHNFSTPTDKDLRRLGHSLIELYMATEKIGRRVGVLQGWFQTPAIQTEILSTLSEFARGARYFNIDQLVNGANNIDPLTRWFGVHMKLAKASLSYKRKESIMARSRAHCEAFGLFGWEMGPKGQYDLTVDVTYELEVARVTRGHVVWSVIEILKPMYLVMGTLEDALHRAELAKGITPPVVPHMTEFFPFGMTDRSTAIRRKQWTSLFHIGGRV
;
A
#
# COMPACT_ATOMS: atom_id res chain seq x y z
N MET A 1 -22.32 -1.24 -24.57
CA MET A 1 -22.76 -0.11 -23.72
C MET A 1 -22.10 1.15 -24.25
N ILE A 2 -22.85 2.22 -24.52
CA ILE A 2 -22.25 3.53 -24.87
C ILE A 2 -21.90 4.20 -23.54
N VAL A 3 -20.62 4.48 -23.32
CA VAL A 3 -20.09 5.12 -22.10
C VAL A 3 -19.34 6.39 -22.47
N SER A 4 -19.29 7.38 -21.57
CA SER A 4 -18.53 8.61 -21.81
C SER A 4 -17.01 8.35 -21.84
N GLN A 5 -16.25 9.31 -22.37
CA GLN A 5 -14.79 9.27 -22.32
C GLN A 5 -14.27 9.29 -20.87
N GLN A 6 -14.89 10.09 -20.00
CA GLN A 6 -14.55 10.18 -18.58
C GLN A 6 -14.73 8.83 -17.88
N PHE A 7 -15.84 8.14 -18.16
CA PHE A 7 -16.09 6.80 -17.64
C PHE A 7 -14.97 5.83 -18.04
N ARG A 8 -14.59 5.83 -19.33
CA ARG A 8 -13.51 4.97 -19.84
C ARG A 8 -12.18 5.24 -19.15
N LEU A 9 -11.82 6.50 -18.94
CA LEU A 9 -10.56 6.88 -18.30
C LEU A 9 -10.55 6.49 -16.81
N LEU A 10 -11.65 6.73 -16.09
CA LEU A 10 -11.80 6.31 -14.69
C LEU A 10 -11.75 4.79 -14.55
N ASN A 11 -12.41 4.06 -15.45
CA ASN A 11 -12.39 2.60 -15.48
C ASN A 11 -10.95 2.06 -15.70
N GLN A 12 -10.21 2.62 -16.66
CA GLN A 12 -8.80 2.28 -16.88
C GLN A 12 -7.93 2.57 -15.65
N GLU A 13 -8.12 3.72 -15.01
CA GLU A 13 -7.41 4.07 -13.77
C GLU A 13 -7.76 3.12 -12.61
N GLY A 14 -9.03 2.72 -12.49
CA GLY A 14 -9.47 1.70 -11.54
C GLY A 14 -8.75 0.37 -11.74
N HIS A 15 -8.66 -0.12 -12.98
CA HIS A 15 -7.90 -1.33 -13.30
C HIS A 15 -6.40 -1.19 -13.03
N LEU A 16 -5.78 -0.07 -13.40
CA LEU A 16 -4.35 0.17 -13.17
C LEU A 16 -4.02 0.18 -11.67
N ALA A 17 -4.79 0.94 -10.88
CA ALA A 17 -4.62 1.02 -9.44
C ALA A 17 -4.86 -0.34 -8.77
N SER A 18 -5.94 -1.04 -9.14
CA SER A 18 -6.25 -2.37 -8.63
C SER A 18 -5.15 -3.38 -8.93
N ARG A 19 -4.67 -3.44 -10.18
CA ARG A 19 -3.62 -4.37 -10.59
C ARG A 19 -2.31 -4.10 -9.83
N ALA A 20 -1.95 -2.84 -9.63
CA ALA A 20 -0.78 -2.45 -8.86
C ALA A 20 -0.91 -2.86 -7.39
N PHE A 21 -2.06 -2.62 -6.74
CA PHE A 21 -2.30 -3.08 -5.36
C PHE A 21 -2.20 -4.59 -5.23
N LEU A 22 -2.92 -5.34 -6.07
CA LEU A 22 -2.94 -6.80 -5.97
C LEU A 22 -1.57 -7.43 -6.22
N THR A 23 -0.75 -6.81 -7.09
CA THR A 23 0.63 -7.22 -7.32
C THR A 23 1.50 -6.89 -6.11
N GLY A 24 1.42 -5.66 -5.59
CA GLY A 24 2.15 -5.24 -4.39
C GLY A 24 1.81 -6.08 -3.15
N PHE A 25 0.53 -6.46 -2.95
CA PHE A 25 0.13 -7.35 -1.87
C PHE A 25 0.66 -8.77 -2.04
N GLN A 26 0.67 -9.29 -3.26
CA GLN A 26 1.24 -10.60 -3.54
C GLN A 26 2.74 -10.63 -3.26
N GLU A 27 3.47 -9.65 -3.78
CA GLU A 27 4.92 -9.51 -3.56
C GLU A 27 5.23 -9.32 -2.07
N MET A 28 4.48 -8.48 -1.37
CA MET A 28 4.60 -8.31 0.08
C MET A 28 4.34 -9.62 0.84
N ALA A 29 3.31 -10.39 0.45
CA ALA A 29 2.98 -11.66 1.07
C ALA A 29 4.06 -12.74 0.88
N SER A 30 4.97 -12.53 -0.08
CA SER A 30 6.14 -13.36 -0.40
C SER A 30 7.49 -12.65 -0.22
N ILE A 31 7.54 -11.46 0.39
CA ILE A 31 8.74 -10.61 0.43
C ILE A 31 9.95 -11.32 1.04
N ASP A 32 11.09 -11.22 0.39
CA ASP A 32 12.32 -11.92 0.77
C ASP A 32 13.47 -10.91 0.86
N TYR A 33 13.98 -10.70 2.07
CA TYR A 33 15.02 -9.69 2.31
C TYR A 33 16.39 -10.13 1.79
N ASP A 34 16.60 -11.42 1.56
CA ASP A 34 17.80 -11.93 0.86
C ASP A 34 17.73 -11.67 -0.64
N ARG A 35 16.55 -11.28 -1.15
CA ARG A 35 16.30 -10.92 -2.54
C ARG A 35 15.77 -9.48 -2.61
N PRO A 36 16.65 -8.47 -2.54
CA PRO A 36 16.28 -7.05 -2.51
C PRO A 36 15.26 -6.64 -3.58
N GLY A 37 15.32 -7.24 -4.77
CA GLY A 37 14.37 -7.00 -5.85
C GLY A 37 12.90 -7.22 -5.44
N THR A 38 12.62 -8.16 -4.53
CA THR A 38 11.26 -8.39 -4.03
C THR A 38 10.75 -7.24 -3.14
N VAL A 39 11.66 -6.64 -2.36
CA VAL A 39 11.36 -5.47 -1.52
C VAL A 39 11.12 -4.25 -2.39
N TYR A 40 12.03 -3.97 -3.34
CA TYR A 40 11.87 -2.87 -4.27
C TYR A 40 10.56 -2.97 -5.05
N SER A 41 10.27 -4.13 -5.65
CA SER A 41 9.04 -4.33 -6.43
C SER A 41 7.79 -4.06 -5.57
N THR A 42 7.77 -4.57 -4.33
CA THR A 42 6.69 -4.30 -3.37
C THR A 42 6.51 -2.80 -3.14
N LEU A 43 7.59 -2.07 -2.85
CA LEU A 43 7.55 -0.62 -2.60
C LEU A 43 7.10 0.16 -3.85
N PHE A 44 7.59 -0.20 -5.04
CA PHE A 44 7.19 0.41 -6.31
C PHE A 44 5.71 0.24 -6.57
N GLN A 45 5.20 -0.99 -6.49
CA GLN A 45 3.80 -1.29 -6.80
C GLN A 45 2.86 -0.56 -5.83
N LEU A 46 3.14 -0.61 -4.53
CA LEU A 46 2.27 -0.02 -3.52
C LEU A 46 2.28 1.50 -3.54
N SER A 47 3.45 2.12 -3.76
CA SER A 47 3.54 3.58 -3.87
C SER A 47 2.75 4.12 -5.06
N ILE A 48 2.87 3.48 -6.24
CA ILE A 48 2.09 3.85 -7.44
C ILE A 48 0.58 3.62 -7.20
N ALA A 49 0.21 2.48 -6.61
CA ALA A 49 -1.18 2.13 -6.35
C ALA A 49 -1.86 3.12 -5.39
N LEU A 50 -1.18 3.47 -4.29
CA LEU A 50 -1.62 4.47 -3.32
C LEU A 50 -1.82 5.84 -3.98
N GLU A 51 -0.84 6.31 -4.75
CA GLU A 51 -0.94 7.60 -5.45
C GLU A 51 -2.18 7.64 -6.35
N ARG A 52 -2.38 6.59 -7.16
CA ARG A 52 -3.51 6.50 -8.09
C ARG A 52 -4.86 6.46 -7.38
N LEU A 53 -5.01 5.64 -6.35
CA LEU A 53 -6.28 5.57 -5.58
C LEU A 53 -6.63 6.91 -4.92
N MET A 54 -5.66 7.55 -4.28
CA MET A 54 -5.91 8.84 -3.64
C MET A 54 -6.27 9.92 -4.67
N LYS A 55 -5.63 9.92 -5.84
CA LYS A 55 -6.00 10.81 -6.95
C LYS A 55 -7.39 10.50 -7.51
N ILE A 56 -7.78 9.23 -7.63
CA ILE A 56 -9.16 8.84 -7.99
C ILE A 56 -10.16 9.47 -7.01
N VAL A 57 -9.95 9.30 -5.70
CA VAL A 57 -10.81 9.88 -4.66
C VAL A 57 -10.93 11.40 -4.80
N ILE A 58 -9.81 12.09 -5.04
CA ILE A 58 -9.78 13.55 -5.22
C ILE A 58 -10.51 13.98 -6.50
N ILE A 59 -10.36 13.23 -7.60
CA ILE A 59 -11.07 13.51 -8.87
C ILE A 59 -12.57 13.34 -8.68
N LEU A 60 -13.03 12.25 -8.06
CA LEU A 60 -14.45 12.02 -7.79
C LEU A 60 -15.03 13.13 -6.92
N ASP A 61 -14.28 13.57 -5.90
CA ASP A 61 -14.72 14.66 -5.06
C ASP A 61 -14.87 15.98 -5.83
N HIS A 62 -13.89 16.31 -6.66
CA HIS A 62 -13.95 17.50 -7.50
C HIS A 62 -15.16 17.45 -8.45
N MET A 63 -15.41 16.30 -9.08
CA MET A 63 -16.56 16.10 -9.95
C MET A 63 -17.88 16.30 -9.20
N ALA A 64 -17.97 15.82 -7.95
CA ALA A 64 -19.16 15.97 -7.13
C ALA A 64 -19.45 17.44 -6.78
N GLN A 65 -18.40 18.25 -6.62
CA GLN A 65 -18.52 19.67 -6.28
C GLN A 65 -18.67 20.59 -7.50
N HIS A 66 -18.20 20.18 -8.67
CA HIS A 66 -18.09 21.05 -9.85
C HIS A 66 -18.82 20.48 -11.07
N ASN A 67 -20.02 19.91 -10.85
CA ASN A 67 -20.91 19.46 -11.92
C ASN A 67 -20.23 18.53 -12.95
N PHE A 68 -19.54 17.49 -12.45
CA PHE A 68 -18.83 16.48 -13.26
C PHE A 68 -17.60 16.98 -14.03
N SER A 69 -17.14 18.21 -13.80
CA SER A 69 -15.84 18.65 -14.31
C SER A 69 -14.69 17.99 -13.54
N THR A 70 -13.65 17.60 -14.27
CA THR A 70 -12.43 17.04 -13.69
C THR A 70 -11.48 18.15 -13.23
N PRO A 71 -10.62 17.91 -12.22
CA PRO A 71 -9.55 18.85 -11.87
C PRO A 71 -8.63 19.12 -13.07
N THR A 72 -7.99 20.29 -13.08
CA THR A 72 -6.94 20.54 -14.07
C THR A 72 -5.65 19.81 -13.70
N ASP A 73 -4.75 19.61 -14.67
CA ASP A 73 -3.40 19.09 -14.41
C ASP A 73 -2.65 19.94 -13.37
N LYS A 74 -2.86 21.27 -13.39
CA LYS A 74 -2.29 22.18 -12.40
C LYS A 74 -2.81 21.90 -10.99
N ASP A 75 -4.10 21.59 -10.84
CA ASP A 75 -4.71 21.25 -9.55
C ASP A 75 -4.14 19.93 -9.01
N LEU A 76 -4.02 18.92 -9.87
CA LEU A 76 -3.45 17.61 -9.49
C LEU A 76 -1.95 17.69 -9.17
N ARG A 77 -1.18 18.50 -9.91
CA ARG A 77 0.26 18.70 -9.62
C ARG A 77 0.49 19.48 -8.34
N ARG A 78 -0.40 20.42 -7.98
CA ARG A 78 -0.29 21.21 -6.75
C ARG A 78 -0.42 20.35 -5.49
N LEU A 79 -1.12 19.22 -5.57
CA LEU A 79 -1.24 18.25 -4.48
C LEU A 79 0.04 17.43 -4.26
N GLY A 80 1.04 17.57 -5.13
CA GLY A 80 2.34 16.91 -5.02
C GLY A 80 2.30 15.41 -5.33
N HIS A 81 3.49 14.79 -5.28
CA HIS A 81 3.69 13.34 -5.31
C HIS A 81 3.86 12.75 -3.90
N SER A 82 3.65 13.55 -2.86
CA SER A 82 3.75 13.10 -1.48
C SER A 82 2.52 12.27 -1.14
N LEU A 83 2.71 10.98 -0.87
CA LEU A 83 1.61 10.11 -0.46
C LEU A 83 1.00 10.58 0.88
N ILE A 84 1.79 11.26 1.72
CA ILE A 84 1.30 11.85 2.97
C ILE A 84 0.33 13.01 2.68
N GLU A 85 0.69 13.91 1.76
CA GLU A 85 -0.17 15.06 1.40
C GLU A 85 -1.48 14.59 0.75
N LEU A 86 -1.38 13.61 -0.16
CA LEU A 86 -2.54 12.97 -0.76
C LEU A 86 -3.43 12.29 0.29
N TYR A 87 -2.83 11.58 1.26
CA TYR A 87 -3.58 10.95 2.34
C TYR A 87 -4.34 11.98 3.17
N MET A 88 -3.68 13.06 3.59
CA MET A 88 -4.33 14.15 4.34
C MET A 88 -5.44 14.83 3.55
N ALA A 89 -5.26 15.01 2.23
CA ALA A 89 -6.31 15.52 1.35
C ALA A 89 -7.53 14.58 1.32
N THR A 90 -7.30 13.27 1.18
CA THR A 90 -8.38 12.27 1.20
C THR A 90 -9.07 12.17 2.56
N GLU A 91 -8.33 12.33 3.66
CA GLU A 91 -8.89 12.38 5.01
C GLU A 91 -9.83 13.59 5.18
N LYS A 92 -9.41 14.76 4.69
CA LYS A 92 -10.25 15.97 4.70
C LYS A 92 -11.54 15.78 3.91
N ILE A 93 -11.45 15.13 2.74
CA ILE A 93 -12.62 14.76 1.93
C ILE A 93 -13.52 13.82 2.74
N GLY A 94 -12.95 12.76 3.33
CA GLY A 94 -13.68 11.80 4.15
C GLY A 94 -14.45 12.45 5.29
N ARG A 95 -13.81 13.36 6.02
CA ARG A 95 -14.46 14.12 7.09
C ARG A 95 -15.63 14.96 6.58
N ARG A 96 -15.50 15.59 5.41
CA ARG A 96 -16.57 16.39 4.80
C ARG A 96 -17.75 15.52 4.33
N VAL A 97 -17.50 14.33 3.81
CA VAL A 97 -18.56 13.41 3.35
C VAL A 97 -19.08 12.46 4.43
N GLY A 98 -18.67 12.64 5.69
CA GLY A 98 -19.19 11.88 6.83
C GLY A 98 -18.48 10.54 7.11
N VAL A 99 -17.39 10.22 6.41
CA VAL A 99 -16.55 9.05 6.70
C VAL A 99 -15.52 9.43 7.77
N LEU A 100 -15.90 9.25 9.04
CA LEU A 100 -15.09 9.67 10.20
C LEU A 100 -14.20 8.56 10.77
N GLN A 101 -14.50 7.30 10.47
CA GLN A 101 -13.81 6.14 11.05
C GLN A 101 -12.71 5.60 10.13
N GLY A 102 -11.76 4.87 10.70
CA GLY A 102 -10.71 4.14 9.96
C GLY A 102 -9.48 4.97 9.61
N TRP A 103 -9.55 6.30 9.68
CA TRP A 103 -8.37 7.17 9.58
C TRP A 103 -7.49 7.00 10.82
N PHE A 104 -6.25 6.53 10.64
CA PHE A 104 -5.32 6.38 11.76
C PHE A 104 -4.84 7.73 12.28
N GLN A 105 -4.69 7.84 13.60
CA GLN A 105 -4.12 9.00 14.28
C GLN A 105 -2.63 8.76 14.53
N THR A 106 -1.81 9.80 14.38
CA THR A 106 -0.37 9.72 14.67
C THR A 106 -0.14 9.73 16.19
N PRO A 107 0.76 8.89 16.74
CA PRO A 107 1.63 7.93 16.05
C PRO A 107 0.96 6.55 15.82
N ALA A 108 1.01 6.07 14.59
CA ALA A 108 0.57 4.72 14.20
C ALA A 108 1.57 4.08 13.23
N ILE A 109 1.66 2.74 13.23
CA ILE A 109 2.56 2.02 12.31
C ILE A 109 2.21 2.28 10.84
N GLN A 110 0.94 2.54 10.55
CA GLN A 110 0.42 2.94 9.26
C GLN A 110 1.04 4.27 8.78
N THR A 111 1.31 5.22 9.68
CA THR A 111 2.02 6.47 9.37
C THR A 111 3.45 6.19 8.92
N GLU A 112 4.15 5.25 9.56
CA GLU A 112 5.53 4.87 9.18
C GLU A 112 5.58 4.15 7.83
N ILE A 113 4.59 3.28 7.56
CA ILE A 113 4.41 2.61 6.26
C ILE A 113 4.21 3.67 5.16
N LEU A 114 3.26 4.58 5.36
CA LEU A 114 2.93 5.62 4.38
C LEU A 114 4.12 6.55 4.13
N SER A 115 4.82 6.95 5.19
CA SER A 115 6.04 7.77 5.10
C SER A 115 7.14 7.05 4.32
N THR A 116 7.38 5.77 4.57
CA THR A 116 8.39 4.98 3.85
C THR A 116 8.06 4.86 2.37
N LEU A 117 6.80 4.59 2.02
CA LEU A 117 6.34 4.54 0.63
C LEU A 117 6.43 5.92 -0.05
N SER A 118 6.13 7.00 0.67
CA SER A 118 6.17 8.37 0.15
C SER A 118 7.59 8.82 -0.19
N GLU A 119 8.55 8.54 0.69
CA GLU A 119 9.96 8.86 0.46
C GLU A 119 10.58 7.98 -0.63
N PHE A 120 10.17 6.70 -0.66
CA PHE A 120 10.54 5.81 -1.75
C PHE A 120 10.13 6.39 -3.09
N ALA A 121 8.85 6.74 -3.26
CA ALA A 121 8.30 7.31 -4.50
C ALA A 121 9.02 8.60 -4.96
N ARG A 122 9.41 9.47 -4.01
CA ARG A 122 10.02 10.77 -4.31
C ARG A 122 11.46 10.69 -4.81
N GLY A 123 12.26 9.74 -4.33
CA GLY A 123 13.69 9.73 -4.66
C GLY A 123 14.39 8.40 -4.41
N ALA A 124 13.99 7.63 -3.40
CA ALA A 124 14.72 6.39 -3.08
C ALA A 124 14.54 5.27 -4.13
N ARG A 125 13.67 5.46 -5.14
CA ARG A 125 13.57 4.58 -6.32
C ARG A 125 14.90 4.38 -7.06
N TYR A 126 15.75 5.40 -7.09
CA TYR A 126 17.06 5.35 -7.73
C TYR A 126 18.20 5.32 -6.72
N PHE A 127 17.91 4.99 -5.45
CA PHE A 127 18.87 5.04 -4.35
C PHE A 127 20.21 4.39 -4.69
N ASN A 128 20.21 3.18 -5.26
CA ASN A 128 21.45 2.48 -5.60
C ASN A 128 22.27 3.21 -6.66
N ILE A 129 21.61 3.79 -7.67
CA ILE A 129 22.28 4.57 -8.72
C ILE A 129 22.82 5.87 -8.12
N ASP A 130 22.02 6.57 -7.30
CA ASP A 130 22.43 7.81 -6.65
C ASP A 130 23.59 7.60 -5.67
N GLN A 131 23.61 6.49 -4.95
CA GLN A 131 24.73 6.11 -4.09
C GLN A 131 26.00 5.86 -4.90
N LEU A 132 25.91 5.10 -6.00
CA LEU A 132 27.05 4.80 -6.87
C LEU A 132 27.63 6.04 -7.54
N VAL A 133 26.79 7.02 -7.90
CA VAL A 133 27.20 8.20 -8.66
C VAL A 133 27.56 9.39 -7.77
N ASN A 134 26.77 9.65 -6.71
CA ASN A 134 26.85 10.88 -5.93
C ASN A 134 27.21 10.65 -4.45
N GLY A 135 27.30 9.40 -3.98
CA GLY A 135 27.57 9.08 -2.57
C GLY A 135 26.55 9.69 -1.61
N ALA A 136 25.29 9.83 -2.03
CA ALA A 136 24.27 10.55 -1.28
C ALA A 136 23.97 9.87 0.06
N ASN A 137 24.00 10.59 1.19
CA ASN A 137 23.74 10.05 2.55
C ASN A 137 22.26 9.72 2.86
N ASN A 138 21.47 9.34 1.87
CA ASN A 138 20.07 8.94 2.10
C ASN A 138 20.01 7.60 2.83
N ILE A 139 18.94 7.38 3.61
CA ILE A 139 18.70 6.08 4.24
C ILE A 139 18.33 5.07 3.15
N ASP A 140 18.98 3.91 3.16
CA ASP A 140 18.65 2.81 2.27
C ASP A 140 17.17 2.39 2.44
N PRO A 141 16.36 2.41 1.36
CA PRO A 141 14.97 2.00 1.41
C PRO A 141 14.77 0.56 1.90
N LEU A 142 15.73 -0.35 1.69
CA LEU A 142 15.67 -1.73 2.20
C LEU A 142 15.75 -1.74 3.72
N THR A 143 16.80 -1.13 4.28
CA THR A 143 17.01 -0.98 5.72
C THR A 143 15.81 -0.29 6.38
N ARG A 144 15.30 0.78 5.76
CA ARG A 144 14.13 1.50 6.26
C ARG A 144 12.88 0.63 6.29
N TRP A 145 12.58 -0.04 5.18
CA TRP A 145 11.40 -0.91 5.11
C TRP A 145 11.49 -2.08 6.08
N PHE A 146 12.67 -2.69 6.21
CA PHE A 146 12.90 -3.75 7.18
C PHE A 146 12.63 -3.28 8.61
N GLY A 147 13.09 -2.07 8.98
CA GLY A 147 12.79 -1.46 10.27
C GLY A 147 11.29 -1.33 10.55
N VAL A 148 10.50 -0.85 9.58
CA VAL A 148 9.04 -0.75 9.69
C VAL A 148 8.40 -2.13 9.84
N HIS A 149 8.83 -3.12 9.05
CA HIS A 149 8.34 -4.49 9.14
C HIS A 149 8.63 -5.07 10.54
N MET A 150 9.85 -4.93 11.05
CA MET A 150 10.23 -5.48 12.35
C MET A 150 9.48 -4.81 13.51
N LYS A 151 9.20 -3.50 13.44
CA LYS A 151 8.31 -2.82 14.41
C LYS A 151 6.91 -3.42 14.41
N LEU A 152 6.32 -3.63 13.23
CA LEU A 152 5.02 -4.27 13.07
C LEU A 152 5.03 -5.71 13.58
N ALA A 153 6.08 -6.46 13.29
CA ALA A 153 6.25 -7.83 13.73
C ALA A 153 6.31 -7.93 15.27
N LYS A 154 7.02 -6.98 15.91
CA LYS A 154 7.09 -6.88 17.37
C LYS A 154 5.71 -6.67 17.99
N ALA A 155 4.85 -5.86 17.38
CA ALA A 155 3.48 -5.63 17.84
C ALA A 155 2.53 -6.79 17.53
N SER A 156 2.81 -7.56 16.47
CA SER A 156 1.92 -8.62 15.98
C SER A 156 2.14 -10.00 16.62
N LEU A 157 3.37 -10.29 17.05
CA LEU A 157 3.74 -11.59 17.59
C LEU A 157 3.72 -11.62 19.12
N SER A 158 3.11 -12.67 19.68
CA SER A 158 3.20 -12.95 21.12
C SER A 158 4.62 -13.35 21.53
N TYR A 159 4.93 -13.16 22.81
CA TYR A 159 6.24 -13.56 23.37
C TYR A 159 6.54 -15.05 23.10
N LYS A 160 5.60 -15.94 23.40
CA LYS A 160 5.71 -17.39 23.13
C LYS A 160 6.03 -17.69 21.66
N ARG A 161 5.46 -16.93 20.72
CA ARG A 161 5.72 -17.14 19.29
C ARG A 161 7.12 -16.68 18.91
N LYS A 162 7.62 -15.56 19.46
CA LYS A 162 8.99 -15.08 19.26
C LYS A 162 10.02 -16.08 19.78
N GLU A 163 9.84 -16.58 21.01
CA GLU A 163 10.70 -17.62 21.59
C GLU A 163 10.73 -18.89 20.73
N SER A 164 9.57 -19.33 20.24
CA SER A 164 9.50 -20.48 19.34
C SER A 164 10.21 -20.26 18.00
N ILE A 165 10.25 -19.03 17.48
CA ILE A 165 11.01 -18.71 16.27
C ILE A 165 12.51 -18.73 16.59
N MET A 166 12.93 -18.06 17.67
CA MET A 166 14.32 -18.03 18.12
C MET A 166 14.89 -19.44 18.37
N ALA A 167 14.13 -20.31 19.05
CA ALA A 167 14.54 -21.70 19.28
C ALA A 167 14.77 -22.47 17.96
N ARG A 168 13.91 -22.25 16.95
CA ARG A 168 14.08 -22.87 15.63
C ARG A 168 15.27 -22.28 14.85
N SER A 169 15.49 -20.98 14.95
CA SER A 169 16.66 -20.32 14.34
C SER A 169 17.96 -20.85 14.95
N ARG A 170 18.03 -21.00 16.27
CA ARG A 170 19.18 -21.64 16.96
C ARG A 170 19.41 -23.07 16.48
N ALA A 171 18.37 -23.90 16.49
CA ALA A 171 18.47 -25.28 16.04
C ALA A 171 18.90 -25.39 14.57
N HIS A 172 18.45 -24.47 13.71
CA HIS A 172 18.90 -24.38 12.34
C HIS A 172 20.40 -24.03 12.26
N CYS A 173 20.84 -22.99 12.95
CA CYS A 173 22.24 -22.60 12.95
C CYS A 173 23.15 -23.71 13.50
N GLU A 174 22.73 -24.40 14.57
CA GLU A 174 23.46 -25.53 15.14
C GLU A 174 23.58 -26.70 14.16
N ALA A 175 22.49 -27.07 13.49
CA ALA A 175 22.48 -28.19 12.55
C ALA A 175 23.37 -27.95 11.31
N PHE A 176 23.52 -26.69 10.89
CA PHE A 176 24.30 -26.32 9.71
C PHE A 176 25.67 -25.72 10.03
N GLY A 177 26.06 -25.66 11.31
CA GLY A 177 27.34 -25.08 11.73
C GLY A 177 27.46 -23.57 11.46
N LEU A 178 26.34 -22.85 11.44
CA LEU A 178 26.27 -21.42 11.13
C LEU A 178 26.58 -20.58 12.37
N PHE A 179 27.87 -20.53 12.73
CA PHE A 179 28.36 -19.77 13.87
C PHE A 179 29.28 -18.65 13.39
N GLY A 180 28.78 -17.42 13.40
CA GLY A 180 29.55 -16.29 12.92
C GLY A 180 28.77 -14.98 12.94
N TRP A 181 29.27 -14.04 12.15
CA TRP A 181 28.69 -12.73 11.93
C TRP A 181 28.33 -12.61 10.46
N GLU A 182 27.15 -12.07 10.18
CA GLU A 182 26.73 -11.76 8.82
C GLU A 182 26.08 -10.38 8.77
N MET A 183 26.13 -9.75 7.60
CA MET A 183 25.48 -8.45 7.42
C MET A 183 23.97 -8.68 7.24
N GLY A 184 23.19 -8.28 8.25
CA GLY A 184 21.74 -8.43 8.23
C GLY A 184 21.04 -7.38 7.37
N PRO A 185 19.70 -7.47 7.22
CA PRO A 185 18.90 -6.54 6.41
C PRO A 185 18.86 -5.10 6.90
N LYS A 186 19.44 -4.80 8.08
CA LYS A 186 19.67 -3.45 8.58
C LYS A 186 20.95 -2.79 8.04
N GLY A 187 21.74 -3.51 7.24
CA GLY A 187 23.05 -3.06 6.77
C GLY A 187 24.12 -3.07 7.86
N GLN A 188 23.93 -3.85 8.93
CA GLN A 188 24.85 -3.96 10.07
C GLN A 188 25.25 -5.42 10.25
N TYR A 189 26.46 -5.66 10.75
CA TYR A 189 26.91 -7.01 11.12
C TYR A 189 26.27 -7.41 12.46
N ASP A 190 25.54 -8.52 12.44
CA ASP A 190 24.92 -9.14 13.59
C ASP A 190 25.32 -10.63 13.63
N LEU A 191 25.04 -11.32 14.74
CA LEU A 191 25.25 -12.76 14.81
C LEU A 191 24.37 -13.46 13.78
N THR A 192 24.90 -14.47 13.09
CA THR A 192 24.16 -15.25 12.07
C THR A 192 22.84 -15.81 12.62
N VAL A 193 22.80 -16.20 13.90
CA VAL A 193 21.55 -16.67 14.55
C VAL A 193 20.51 -15.57 14.70
N ASP A 194 20.94 -14.33 14.96
CA ASP A 194 20.04 -13.18 15.12
C ASP A 194 19.50 -12.75 13.76
N VAL A 195 20.34 -12.69 12.74
CA VAL A 195 19.89 -12.40 11.36
C VAL A 195 18.92 -13.48 10.88
N THR A 196 19.24 -14.76 11.08
CA THR A 196 18.33 -15.89 10.79
C THR A 196 17.00 -15.73 11.52
N TYR A 197 17.03 -15.35 12.80
CA TYR A 197 15.82 -15.07 13.58
C TYR A 197 15.00 -13.91 13.00
N GLU A 198 15.62 -12.80 12.64
CA GLU A 198 14.91 -11.64 12.12
C GLU A 198 14.28 -11.91 10.74
N LEU A 199 14.99 -12.62 9.85
CA LEU A 199 14.46 -13.07 8.56
C LEU A 199 13.25 -13.99 8.75
N GLU A 200 13.31 -14.90 9.71
CA GLU A 200 12.21 -15.80 10.07
C GLU A 200 11.00 -15.06 10.65
N VAL A 201 11.25 -14.08 11.52
CA VAL A 201 10.21 -13.19 12.05
C VAL A 201 9.53 -12.45 10.90
N ALA A 202 10.29 -11.81 10.02
CA ALA A 202 9.77 -11.11 8.85
C ALA A 202 8.95 -12.05 7.95
N ARG A 203 9.42 -13.29 7.74
CA ARG A 203 8.71 -14.29 6.94
C ARG A 203 7.34 -14.64 7.51
N VAL A 204 7.21 -14.83 8.81
CA VAL A 204 5.92 -15.21 9.41
C VAL A 204 4.97 -14.02 9.56
N THR A 205 5.46 -12.78 9.52
CA THR A 205 4.64 -11.57 9.68
C THR A 205 4.24 -10.87 8.39
N ARG A 206 4.65 -11.37 7.22
CA ARG A 206 4.29 -10.80 5.89
C ARG A 206 2.81 -10.46 5.74
N GLY A 207 1.92 -11.37 6.16
CA GLY A 207 0.47 -11.16 6.08
C GLY A 207 -0.05 -10.05 7.00
N HIS A 208 0.63 -9.82 8.13
CA HIS A 208 0.29 -8.70 9.02
C HIS A 208 0.67 -7.36 8.40
N VAL A 209 1.78 -7.30 7.66
CA VAL A 209 2.16 -6.08 6.92
C VAL A 209 1.14 -5.78 5.83
N VAL A 210 0.69 -6.79 5.08
CA VAL A 210 -0.37 -6.63 4.07
C VAL A 210 -1.64 -6.08 4.70
N TRP A 211 -2.04 -6.62 5.85
CA TRP A 211 -3.19 -6.11 6.61
C TRP A 211 -3.03 -4.63 6.99
N SER A 212 -1.86 -4.23 7.51
CA SER A 212 -1.64 -2.83 7.87
C SER A 212 -1.67 -1.87 6.69
N VAL A 213 -1.29 -2.32 5.48
CA VAL A 213 -1.52 -1.53 4.27
C VAL A 213 -3.01 -1.46 3.94
N ILE A 214 -3.76 -2.57 4.03
CA ILE A 214 -5.21 -2.56 3.81
C ILE A 214 -5.92 -1.61 4.78
N GLU A 215 -5.48 -1.52 6.04
CA GLU A 215 -6.02 -0.57 7.02
C GLU A 215 -5.89 0.89 6.56
N ILE A 216 -4.80 1.26 5.88
CA ILE A 216 -4.62 2.59 5.28
C ILE A 216 -5.68 2.84 4.20
N LEU A 217 -6.06 1.82 3.45
CA LEU A 217 -6.94 1.91 2.28
C LEU A 217 -8.43 1.91 2.63
N LYS A 218 -8.81 1.26 3.73
CA LYS A 218 -10.22 1.12 4.16
C LYS A 218 -11.00 2.44 4.22
N PRO A 219 -10.51 3.50 4.89
CA PRO A 219 -11.25 4.76 4.90
C PRO A 219 -11.41 5.35 3.49
N MET A 220 -10.39 5.25 2.63
CA MET A 220 -10.46 5.73 1.24
C MET A 220 -11.51 4.97 0.42
N TYR A 221 -11.61 3.65 0.60
CA TYR A 221 -12.62 2.81 -0.04
C TYR A 221 -14.03 3.27 0.33
N LEU A 222 -14.29 3.58 1.61
CA LEU A 222 -15.58 4.09 2.07
C LEU A 222 -15.89 5.49 1.51
N VAL A 223 -14.88 6.37 1.44
CA VAL A 223 -15.03 7.70 0.83
C VAL A 223 -15.40 7.58 -0.65
N MET A 224 -14.69 6.72 -1.39
CA MET A 224 -14.95 6.49 -2.80
C MET A 224 -16.38 5.99 -3.04
N GLY A 225 -16.85 5.03 -2.24
CA GLY A 225 -18.25 4.56 -2.28
C GLY A 225 -19.26 5.68 -2.00
N THR A 226 -18.98 6.53 -1.02
CA THR A 226 -19.84 7.68 -0.69
C THR A 226 -19.90 8.69 -1.83
N LEU A 227 -18.76 8.95 -2.49
CA LEU A 227 -18.66 9.89 -3.60
C LEU A 227 -19.32 9.36 -4.88
N GLU A 228 -19.09 8.10 -5.24
CA GLU A 228 -19.72 7.50 -6.43
C GLU A 228 -21.25 7.44 -6.28
N ASP A 229 -21.77 7.06 -5.11
CA ASP A 229 -23.22 7.07 -4.84
C ASP A 229 -23.84 8.47 -4.97
N ALA A 230 -23.11 9.51 -4.56
CA ALA A 230 -23.55 10.90 -4.72
C ALA A 230 -23.54 11.33 -6.21
N LEU A 231 -22.50 10.94 -6.94
CA LEU A 231 -22.34 11.22 -8.37
C LEU A 231 -23.42 10.51 -9.20
N HIS A 232 -23.65 9.22 -8.99
CA HIS A 232 -24.66 8.44 -9.70
C HIS A 232 -26.07 8.99 -9.46
N ARG A 233 -26.40 9.39 -8.23
CA ARG A 233 -27.68 10.08 -7.95
C ARG A 233 -27.79 11.40 -8.69
N ALA A 234 -26.71 12.17 -8.77
CA ALA A 234 -26.68 13.43 -9.51
C ALA A 234 -26.77 13.23 -11.03
N GLU A 235 -26.20 12.16 -11.58
CA GLU A 235 -26.35 11.80 -13.01
C GLU A 235 -27.81 11.49 -13.34
N LEU A 236 -28.45 10.66 -12.52
CA LEU A 236 -29.87 10.30 -12.68
C LEU A 236 -30.77 11.54 -12.59
N ALA A 237 -30.56 12.40 -11.59
CA ALA A 237 -31.35 13.61 -11.39
C ALA A 237 -31.23 14.61 -12.55
N LYS A 238 -30.09 14.61 -13.25
CA LYS A 238 -29.80 15.50 -14.39
C LYS A 238 -30.07 14.83 -15.75
N GLY A 239 -30.48 13.57 -15.78
CA GLY A 239 -30.68 12.82 -17.01
C GLY A 239 -29.40 12.66 -17.85
N ILE A 240 -28.24 12.56 -17.21
CA ILE A 240 -26.95 12.45 -17.92
C ILE A 240 -26.85 11.07 -18.58
N THR A 241 -26.82 11.05 -19.91
CA THR A 241 -26.56 9.85 -20.72
C THR A 241 -25.58 10.20 -21.84
N PRO A 242 -24.49 9.44 -22.05
CA PRO A 242 -24.08 8.20 -21.35
C PRO A 242 -23.47 8.46 -19.95
N PRO A 243 -23.35 7.43 -19.08
CA PRO A 243 -22.81 7.58 -17.73
C PRO A 243 -21.36 8.07 -17.73
N VAL A 244 -21.00 8.79 -16.66
CA VAL A 244 -19.71 9.48 -16.49
C VAL A 244 -18.81 8.76 -15.51
N VAL A 245 -19.37 8.16 -14.47
CA VAL A 245 -18.60 7.55 -13.37
C VAL A 245 -18.92 6.05 -13.28
N PRO A 246 -17.94 5.13 -13.39
CA PRO A 246 -18.16 3.72 -13.11
C PRO A 246 -18.32 3.47 -11.60
N HIS A 247 -18.76 2.28 -11.22
CA HIS A 247 -18.70 1.82 -9.83
C HIS A 247 -17.23 1.56 -9.45
N MET A 248 -16.53 2.60 -8.98
CA MET A 248 -15.11 2.58 -8.68
C MET A 248 -14.78 1.60 -7.56
N THR A 249 -15.69 1.39 -6.61
CA THR A 249 -15.49 0.40 -5.52
C THR A 249 -15.35 -1.04 -6.01
N GLU A 250 -15.88 -1.40 -7.18
CA GLU A 250 -15.78 -2.75 -7.73
C GLU A 250 -14.35 -3.14 -8.14
N PHE A 251 -13.49 -2.17 -8.42
CA PHE A 251 -12.09 -2.45 -8.77
C PHE A 251 -11.26 -2.87 -7.55
N PHE A 252 -11.71 -2.61 -6.32
CA PHE A 252 -10.90 -2.76 -5.11
C PHE A 252 -11.50 -3.79 -4.14
N PRO A 253 -11.47 -5.09 -4.48
CA PRO A 253 -12.08 -6.16 -3.68
C PRO A 253 -11.42 -6.33 -2.29
N PHE A 254 -10.23 -5.77 -2.11
CA PHE A 254 -9.55 -5.78 -0.81
C PHE A 254 -10.16 -4.81 0.21
N GLY A 255 -10.99 -3.84 -0.21
CA GLY A 255 -11.62 -2.86 0.70
C GLY A 255 -12.47 -3.51 1.79
N MET A 256 -13.14 -4.62 1.46
CA MET A 256 -13.98 -5.39 2.39
C MET A 256 -13.25 -6.57 3.03
N THR A 257 -11.95 -6.77 2.77
CA THR A 257 -11.23 -7.92 3.33
C THR A 257 -11.08 -7.79 4.85
N ASP A 258 -11.34 -8.87 5.56
CA ASP A 258 -11.11 -8.97 7.00
C ASP A 258 -9.66 -9.33 7.32
N ARG A 259 -9.25 -9.08 8.57
CA ARG A 259 -7.88 -9.30 9.02
C ARG A 259 -7.40 -10.74 8.84
N SER A 260 -8.27 -11.71 9.15
CA SER A 260 -7.88 -13.13 9.12
C SER A 260 -7.64 -13.59 7.68
N THR A 261 -8.49 -13.17 6.74
CA THR A 261 -8.33 -13.44 5.32
C THR A 261 -7.09 -12.76 4.77
N ALA A 262 -6.84 -11.49 5.11
CA ALA A 262 -5.66 -10.75 4.65
C ALA A 262 -4.35 -11.43 5.07
N ILE A 263 -4.25 -11.83 6.35
CA ILE A 263 -3.02 -12.45 6.89
C ILE A 263 -2.70 -13.79 6.20
N ARG A 264 -3.73 -14.57 5.87
CA ARG A 264 -3.58 -15.92 5.29
C ARG A 264 -3.39 -15.92 3.78
N ARG A 265 -3.91 -14.92 3.07
CA ARG A 265 -3.91 -14.89 1.60
C ARG A 265 -2.50 -14.70 1.04
N LYS A 266 -2.14 -15.57 0.10
CA LYS A 266 -0.89 -15.49 -0.68
C LYS A 266 -1.11 -15.08 -2.13
N GLN A 267 -2.20 -15.57 -2.74
CA GLN A 267 -2.54 -15.30 -4.13
C GLN A 267 -3.50 -14.11 -4.24
N TRP A 268 -2.96 -12.89 -4.17
CA TRP A 268 -3.74 -11.66 -4.25
C TRP A 268 -4.15 -11.32 -5.68
N THR A 269 -3.30 -11.59 -6.67
CA THR A 269 -3.58 -11.27 -8.08
C THR A 269 -4.77 -12.04 -8.66
N SER A 270 -5.13 -13.19 -8.08
CA SER A 270 -6.34 -13.93 -8.43
C SER A 270 -7.64 -13.13 -8.26
N LEU A 271 -7.66 -12.15 -7.36
CA LEU A 271 -8.81 -11.28 -7.13
C LEU A 271 -9.07 -10.31 -8.29
N PHE A 272 -8.09 -10.09 -9.17
CA PHE A 272 -8.24 -9.19 -10.31
C PHE A 272 -9.34 -9.65 -11.26
N HIS A 273 -9.56 -10.96 -11.41
CA HIS A 273 -10.59 -11.52 -12.28
C HIS A 273 -12.01 -11.43 -11.69
N ILE A 274 -12.13 -10.95 -10.46
CA ILE A 274 -13.39 -10.82 -9.71
C ILE A 274 -13.90 -9.38 -9.75
N GLY A 275 -13.01 -8.37 -9.80
CA GLY A 275 -13.38 -6.95 -9.81
C GLY A 275 -13.46 -6.32 -11.21
N GLY A 276 -14.35 -5.33 -11.38
CA GLY A 276 -14.43 -4.51 -12.60
C GLY A 276 -14.98 -5.22 -13.84
N ARG A 277 -15.93 -6.15 -13.68
CA ARG A 277 -16.66 -6.76 -14.81
C ARG A 277 -17.83 -5.88 -15.25
N VAL A 278 -17.56 -4.66 -15.73
CA VAL A 278 -18.56 -3.79 -16.37
C VAL A 278 -18.00 -3.13 -17.62
#